data_AF-A0A0Q9QS12-F1
#
_entry.id   AF-A0A0Q9QS12-F1
#
_cell.length_a   1.000
_cell.length_b   1.000
_cell.length_c   1.000
_cell.angle_alpha   90.00
_cell.angle_beta   90.00
_cell.angle_gamma   90.00
#
_symmetry.space_group_name_H-M   'P 1'
#
loop_
_entity.id
_entity.type
_entity.pdbx_description
1 polymer ?
#
loop_
_entity_poly.entity_id
_entity_poly.type
_entity_poly.pdbx_seq_one_letter_code
_entity_poly.pdbx_strand_id
1 'polypeptide(L)'
;MIDTDTTPDSSTSLVAMAGIETRRLARSPIFIGGVVLAFGVLALMVVLNEHPVYTDLLPTPLIAAFFIGMSSLIATARIVRSTEAAVEAVGTTPGTEAQRTAAVALACLLPFTAGLVFVLTVVAVGRAAGVAPQEWWFGTLPDWQVWSILLATGPVACLGGGLLGVLTGRWLHFPGAASVVVVAVVLVSFAGSVPIAQGEHSELRLWVPWPMWHSGTLLDGTQSLYAGNPLAHLGYALCLCAAAALVAIWHDRTARTTGLRIAIGAVVVVGLACLVLGMTTGNADNLVSDPIPFRIG
;
A
#
# COMPACT_ATOMS: atom_id res chain seq x y z
N MET A 1 -1.06 3.02 -54.51
CA MET A 1 -0.24 3.48 -53.37
C MET A 1 -1.13 3.30 -52.16
N ILE A 2 -0.96 2.18 -51.45
CA ILE A 2 -1.79 1.79 -50.32
C ILE A 2 -1.18 2.49 -49.11
N ASP A 3 -1.91 3.44 -48.53
CA ASP A 3 -1.57 4.00 -47.22
C ASP A 3 -1.66 2.86 -46.20
N THR A 4 -0.52 2.42 -45.71
CA THR A 4 -0.41 1.62 -44.49
C THR A 4 -0.90 2.48 -43.34
N ASP A 5 -2.16 2.26 -42.97
CA ASP A 5 -2.83 2.80 -41.81
C ASP A 5 -2.07 2.38 -40.55
N THR A 6 -1.09 3.21 -40.14
CA THR A 6 -0.37 3.08 -38.88
C THR A 6 -1.32 3.52 -37.77
N THR A 7 -2.31 2.68 -37.45
CA THR A 7 -3.03 2.79 -36.20
C THR A 7 -1.98 2.68 -35.09
N PRO A 8 -1.80 3.71 -34.24
CA PRO A 8 -0.81 3.64 -33.18
C PRO A 8 -1.15 2.47 -32.28
N ASP A 9 -0.18 1.59 -32.04
CA ASP A 9 -0.34 0.41 -31.20
C ASP A 9 -1.05 0.79 -29.89
N SER A 10 -2.10 0.04 -29.54
CA SER A 10 -2.93 0.30 -28.35
C SER A 10 -2.11 0.39 -27.06
N SER A 11 -0.96 -0.28 -27.01
CA SER A 11 0.03 -0.20 -25.94
C SER A 11 0.67 1.19 -25.84
N THR A 12 1.10 1.76 -26.96
CA THR A 12 1.71 3.09 -27.05
C THR A 12 0.74 4.18 -26.59
N SER A 13 -0.55 4.04 -26.94
CA SER A 13 -1.61 4.94 -26.46
C SER A 13 -1.79 4.86 -24.94
N LEU A 14 -1.85 3.65 -24.36
CA LEU A 14 -2.02 3.46 -22.92
C LEU A 14 -0.84 4.02 -22.13
N VAL A 15 0.40 3.80 -22.58
CA VAL A 15 1.61 4.32 -21.93
C VAL A 15 1.61 5.86 -21.92
N ALA A 16 1.22 6.49 -23.03
CA ALA A 16 1.11 7.94 -23.10
C ALA A 16 0.06 8.48 -22.12
N MET A 17 -1.12 7.83 -22.04
CA MET A 17 -2.17 8.18 -21.09
C MET A 17 -1.72 8.01 -19.63
N ALA A 18 -1.06 6.89 -19.31
CA ALA A 18 -0.51 6.63 -17.99
C ALA A 18 0.54 7.69 -17.61
N GLY A 19 1.38 8.13 -18.56
CA GLY A 19 2.34 9.21 -18.33
C GLY A 19 1.68 10.55 -17.99
N ILE A 20 0.57 10.89 -18.68
CA ILE A 20 -0.21 12.10 -18.39
C ILE A 20 -0.81 12.02 -16.98
N GLU A 21 -1.47 10.91 -16.64
CA GLU A 21 -2.10 10.75 -15.33
C GLU A 21 -1.06 10.65 -14.20
N THR A 22 0.10 10.05 -14.46
CA THR A 22 1.24 10.05 -13.52
C THR A 22 1.71 11.46 -13.25
N ARG A 23 1.88 12.29 -14.29
CA ARG A 23 2.28 13.69 -14.14
C ARG A 23 1.21 14.51 -13.41
N ARG A 24 -0.06 14.21 -13.65
CA ARG A 24 -1.19 14.84 -12.96
C ARG A 24 -1.21 14.48 -11.47
N LEU A 25 -1.00 13.21 -11.14
CA LEU A 25 -0.89 12.74 -9.76
C LEU A 25 0.34 13.34 -9.05
N ALA A 26 1.49 13.37 -9.71
CA ALA A 26 2.72 13.97 -9.19
C ALA A 26 2.58 15.47 -8.88
N ARG A 27 1.68 16.18 -9.58
CA ARG A 27 1.38 17.60 -9.35
C ARG A 27 0.18 17.82 -8.42
N SER A 28 -0.45 16.75 -7.94
CA SER A 28 -1.59 16.86 -7.03
C SER A 28 -1.12 17.40 -5.67
N PRO A 29 -1.66 18.54 -5.18
CA PRO A 29 -1.24 19.08 -3.89
C PRO A 29 -1.56 18.14 -2.72
N ILE A 30 -2.59 17.30 -2.86
CA ILE A 30 -2.93 16.29 -1.84
C ILE A 30 -1.86 15.22 -1.76
N PHE A 31 -1.42 14.70 -2.91
CA PHE A 31 -0.38 13.68 -2.96
C PHE A 31 0.97 14.23 -2.49
N ILE A 32 1.35 15.42 -2.97
CA ILE A 32 2.58 16.11 -2.52
C ILE A 32 2.53 16.34 -1.01
N GLY A 33 1.40 16.82 -0.47
CA GLY A 33 1.22 17.01 0.96
C GLY A 33 1.41 15.73 1.75
N GLY A 34 0.86 14.60 1.29
CA GLY A 34 1.06 13.29 1.91
C GLY A 34 2.53 12.83 1.89
N VAL A 35 3.24 13.02 0.77
CA VAL A 35 4.67 12.70 0.67
C VAL A 35 5.50 13.58 1.62
N VAL A 36 5.27 14.89 1.61
CA VAL A 36 5.97 15.83 2.48
C VAL A 36 5.71 15.52 3.96
N LEU A 37 4.47 15.21 4.33
CA LEU A 37 4.12 14.82 5.70
C LEU A 37 4.80 13.51 6.10
N ALA A 38 4.82 12.49 5.23
CA ALA A 38 5.48 11.22 5.53
C ALA A 38 6.97 11.43 5.86
N PHE A 39 7.71 12.09 4.96
CA PHE A 39 9.14 12.36 5.17
C PHE A 39 9.39 13.37 6.28
N GLY A 40 8.49 14.34 6.49
CA GLY A 40 8.56 15.30 7.58
C GLY A 40 8.41 14.64 8.94
N VAL A 41 7.46 13.70 9.10
CA VAL A 41 7.30 12.89 10.31
C VAL A 41 8.53 12.02 10.53
N LEU A 42 9.04 11.36 9.49
CA LEU A 42 10.29 10.59 9.60
C LEU A 42 11.46 11.47 10.06
N ALA A 43 11.65 12.64 9.45
CA ALA A 43 12.70 13.58 9.84
C ALA A 43 12.51 14.07 11.28
N LEU A 44 11.28 14.36 11.70
CA LEU A 44 10.97 14.75 13.06
C LEU A 44 11.30 13.63 14.06
N MET A 45 10.94 12.39 13.74
CA MET A 45 11.30 11.22 14.56
C MET A 45 12.81 11.06 14.70
N VAL A 46 13.58 11.37 13.65
CA VAL A 46 15.05 11.31 13.69
C VAL A 46 15.63 12.45 14.52
N VAL A 47 15.14 13.68 14.35
CA VAL A 47 15.68 14.88 15.01
C VAL A 47 15.33 14.93 16.51
N LEU A 48 14.10 14.54 16.87
CA LEU A 48 13.66 14.51 18.28
C LEU A 48 14.16 13.28 19.04
N ASN A 49 14.92 12.39 18.38
CA ASN A 49 15.47 11.20 19.01
C ASN A 49 16.70 11.57 19.85
N GLU A 50 16.49 12.12 21.06
CA GLU A 50 17.58 12.48 21.98
C GLU A 50 18.39 11.25 22.47
N HIS A 51 17.80 10.07 22.33
CA HIS A 51 18.46 8.77 22.47
C HIS A 51 18.18 7.97 21.20
N PRO A 52 19.07 7.11 20.66
CA PRO A 52 18.85 6.32 19.43
C PRO A 52 17.73 5.23 19.53
N VAL A 53 16.69 5.50 20.30
CA VAL A 53 15.76 4.59 20.99
C VAL A 53 14.36 4.60 20.34
N TYR A 54 14.05 5.48 19.38
CA TYR A 54 12.72 5.49 18.74
C TYR A 54 12.65 4.99 17.29
N THR A 55 13.68 4.31 16.80
CA THR A 55 13.71 3.85 15.40
C THR A 55 13.26 2.40 15.26
N ASP A 56 12.07 2.07 15.78
CA ASP A 56 11.45 0.76 15.57
C ASP A 56 11.22 0.57 14.06
N LEU A 57 12.05 -0.25 13.41
CA LEU A 57 12.11 -0.33 11.95
C LEU A 57 10.82 -0.88 11.33
N LEU A 58 10.26 -1.93 11.91
CA LEU A 58 9.09 -2.65 11.37
C LEU A 58 7.78 -1.86 11.37
N PRO A 59 7.44 -1.05 12.41
CA PRO A 59 6.26 -0.20 12.36
C PRO A 59 6.46 1.08 11.53
N THR A 60 7.69 1.57 11.35
CA THR A 60 7.94 2.87 10.69
C THR A 60 7.36 3.00 9.27
N PRO A 61 7.38 1.97 8.39
CA PRO A 61 6.73 2.04 7.08
C PRO A 61 5.22 2.31 7.10
N LEU A 62 4.52 2.08 8.22
CA LEU A 62 3.10 2.46 8.38
C LEU A 62 2.89 3.96 8.21
N ILE A 63 3.91 4.79 8.48
CA ILE A 63 3.88 6.23 8.22
C ILE A 63 3.68 6.49 6.72
N ALA A 64 4.40 5.76 5.85
CA ALA A 64 4.20 5.86 4.40
C ALA A 64 2.81 5.38 3.99
N ALA A 65 2.36 4.22 4.47
CA ALA A 65 1.01 3.73 4.21
C ALA A 65 -0.07 4.76 4.58
N PHE A 66 0.06 5.37 5.76
CA PHE A 66 -0.89 6.33 6.26
C PHE A 66 -0.87 7.63 5.44
N PHE A 67 0.27 8.30 5.32
CA PHE A 67 0.34 9.61 4.68
C PHE A 67 0.38 9.54 3.15
N ILE A 68 1.20 8.67 2.56
CA ILE A 68 1.32 8.52 1.11
C ILE A 68 0.14 7.70 0.58
N GLY A 69 -0.17 6.56 1.20
CA GLY A 69 -1.28 5.69 0.78
C GLY A 69 -2.63 6.43 0.83
N MET A 70 -2.99 7.07 1.93
CA MET A 70 -4.30 7.74 2.03
C MET A 70 -4.42 9.01 1.21
N SER A 71 -3.36 9.81 1.10
CA SER A 71 -3.38 10.95 0.19
C SER A 71 -3.49 10.51 -1.27
N SER A 72 -2.82 9.41 -1.65
CA SER A 72 -2.92 8.85 -3.00
C SER A 72 -4.32 8.30 -3.30
N LEU A 73 -5.01 7.73 -2.32
CA LEU A 73 -6.42 7.32 -2.43
C LEU A 73 -7.30 8.51 -2.79
N ILE A 74 -7.21 9.60 -2.02
CA ILE A 74 -8.01 10.80 -2.25
C ILE A 74 -7.67 11.43 -3.60
N ALA A 75 -6.38 11.53 -3.94
CA ALA A 75 -5.91 12.14 -5.18
C ALA A 75 -6.38 11.37 -6.41
N THR A 76 -6.22 10.04 -6.43
CA THR A 76 -6.63 9.19 -7.56
C THR A 76 -8.14 9.12 -7.71
N ALA A 77 -8.92 9.07 -6.61
CA ALA A 77 -10.38 9.15 -6.66
C ALA A 77 -10.86 10.46 -7.31
N ARG A 78 -10.20 11.58 -7.00
CA ARG A 78 -10.49 12.88 -7.63
C ARG A 78 -10.11 12.93 -9.09
N ILE A 79 -8.95 12.36 -9.46
CA ILE A 79 -8.50 12.27 -10.85
C ILE A 79 -9.53 11.51 -11.68
N VAL A 80 -9.94 10.31 -11.24
CA VAL A 80 -10.95 9.49 -11.93
C VAL A 80 -12.24 10.29 -12.18
N ARG A 81 -12.82 10.88 -11.13
CA ARG A 81 -14.07 11.65 -11.23
C ARG A 81 -13.95 12.88 -12.13
N SER A 82 -12.82 13.60 -12.04
CA SER A 82 -12.60 14.78 -12.87
C SER A 82 -12.44 14.43 -14.34
N THR A 83 -11.88 13.26 -14.64
CA THR A 83 -11.78 12.74 -16.00
C THR A 83 -13.18 12.37 -16.53
N GLU A 84 -14.05 11.77 -15.72
CA GLU A 84 -15.45 11.52 -16.11
C GLU A 84 -16.23 12.81 -16.38
N ALA A 85 -16.13 13.80 -15.50
CA ALA A 85 -16.79 15.09 -15.70
C ALA A 85 -16.32 15.80 -16.98
N ALA A 86 -15.02 15.71 -17.31
CA ALA A 86 -14.49 16.26 -18.55
C ALA A 86 -15.02 15.53 -19.80
N VAL A 87 -15.22 14.21 -19.71
CA VAL A 87 -15.80 13.40 -20.79
C VAL A 87 -17.24 13.82 -21.07
N GLU A 88 -18.03 14.00 -20.01
CA GLU A 88 -19.43 14.42 -20.12
C GLU A 88 -19.56 15.81 -20.75
N ALA A 89 -18.65 16.73 -20.43
CA ALA A 89 -18.66 18.09 -20.96
C ALA A 89 -18.21 18.20 -22.44
N VAL A 90 -17.24 17.40 -22.88
CA VAL A 90 -16.63 17.51 -24.21
C VAL A 90 -17.25 16.52 -25.21
N GLY A 91 -17.97 15.50 -24.75
CA GLY A 91 -18.69 14.50 -25.57
C GLY A 91 -17.77 13.55 -26.37
N THR A 92 -16.48 13.86 -26.47
CA THR A 92 -15.46 13.05 -27.13
C THR A 92 -14.21 13.01 -26.29
N THR A 93 -13.65 11.83 -26.08
CA THR A 93 -12.40 11.65 -25.35
C THR A 93 -11.62 10.48 -25.93
N PRO A 94 -10.28 10.54 -25.94
CA PRO A 94 -9.48 9.43 -26.42
C PRO A 94 -9.66 8.20 -25.53
N GLY A 95 -9.92 7.06 -26.16
CA GLY A 95 -9.95 5.75 -25.53
C GLY A 95 -11.23 5.39 -24.76
N THR A 96 -11.33 4.12 -24.41
CA THR A 96 -12.44 3.57 -23.62
C THR A 96 -12.32 3.97 -22.15
N GLU A 97 -13.41 3.81 -21.38
CA GLU A 97 -13.37 4.05 -19.94
C GLU A 97 -12.38 3.11 -19.26
N ALA A 98 -12.33 1.84 -19.68
CA ALA A 98 -11.37 0.85 -19.24
C ALA A 98 -9.92 1.27 -19.47
N GLN A 99 -9.58 1.81 -20.64
CA GLN A 99 -8.23 2.31 -20.94
C GLN A 99 -7.84 3.46 -20.02
N ARG A 100 -8.77 4.39 -19.75
CA ARG A 100 -8.53 5.48 -18.79
C ARG A 100 -8.36 4.96 -17.37
N THR A 101 -9.19 4.01 -16.95
CA THR A 101 -9.04 3.38 -15.62
C THR A 101 -7.69 2.68 -15.49
N ALA A 102 -7.28 1.94 -16.52
CA ALA A 102 -5.98 1.28 -16.55
C ALA A 102 -4.83 2.30 -16.52
N ALA A 103 -4.95 3.43 -17.23
CA ALA A 103 -3.95 4.50 -17.19
C ALA A 103 -3.79 5.10 -15.79
N VAL A 104 -4.89 5.38 -15.09
CA VAL A 104 -4.83 5.88 -13.70
C VAL A 104 -4.33 4.79 -12.74
N ALA A 105 -4.70 3.53 -12.94
CA ALA A 105 -4.17 2.42 -12.15
C ALA A 105 -2.65 2.25 -12.33
N LEU A 106 -2.14 2.42 -13.56
CA LEU A 106 -0.69 2.45 -13.82
C LEU A 106 -0.02 3.68 -13.18
N ALA A 107 -0.69 4.82 -13.12
CA ALA A 107 -0.19 5.98 -12.39
C ALA A 107 -0.04 5.72 -10.88
N CYS A 108 -0.71 4.71 -10.31
CA CYS A 108 -0.50 4.26 -8.92
C CYS A 108 0.87 3.60 -8.69
N LEU A 109 1.67 3.35 -9.73
CA LEU A 109 3.10 3.05 -9.55
C LEU A 109 3.86 4.22 -8.92
N LEU A 110 3.38 5.46 -9.05
CA LEU A 110 3.98 6.61 -8.39
C LEU A 110 3.93 6.53 -6.86
N PRO A 111 2.77 6.37 -6.18
CA PRO A 111 2.72 6.16 -4.74
C PRO A 111 3.47 4.89 -4.30
N PHE A 112 3.49 3.82 -5.09
CA PHE A 112 4.35 2.65 -4.83
C PHE A 112 5.83 3.04 -4.76
N THR A 113 6.34 3.77 -5.75
CA THR A 113 7.74 4.22 -5.78
C THR A 113 8.06 5.17 -4.63
N ALA A 114 7.15 6.09 -4.28
CA ALA A 114 7.33 6.98 -3.13
C ALA A 114 7.40 6.19 -1.81
N GLY A 115 6.53 5.19 -1.61
CA GLY A 115 6.59 4.29 -0.46
C GLY A 115 7.87 3.45 -0.42
N LEU A 116 8.38 3.01 -1.58
CA LEU A 116 9.64 2.28 -1.67
C LEU A 116 10.83 3.16 -1.28
N VAL A 117 10.89 4.39 -1.81
CA VAL A 117 11.92 5.38 -1.44
C VAL A 117 11.85 5.68 0.06
N PHE A 118 10.65 5.76 0.64
CA PHE A 118 10.49 5.94 2.08
C PHE A 118 11.08 4.77 2.86
N VAL A 119 10.74 3.53 2.53
CA VAL A 119 11.29 2.33 3.20
C VAL A 119 12.82 2.27 3.08
N LEU A 120 13.37 2.51 1.90
CA LEU A 120 14.82 2.55 1.69
C LEU A 120 15.48 3.65 2.51
N THR A 121 14.81 4.81 2.66
CA THR A 121 15.28 5.91 3.52
C THR A 121 15.29 5.50 4.98
N VAL A 122 14.23 4.85 5.47
CA VAL A 122 14.15 4.32 6.84
C VAL A 122 15.27 3.34 7.12
N VAL A 123 15.54 2.41 6.19
CA VAL A 123 16.68 1.47 6.29
C VAL A 123 18.01 2.22 6.27
N ALA A 124 18.22 3.18 5.37
CA ALA A 124 19.47 3.92 5.30
C ALA A 124 19.74 4.74 6.59
N VAL A 125 18.72 5.43 7.10
CA VAL A 125 18.78 6.20 8.34
C VAL A 125 19.04 5.28 9.54
N GLY A 126 18.30 4.18 9.66
CA GLY A 126 18.52 3.22 10.74
C GLY A 126 19.95 2.70 10.74
N ARG A 127 20.51 2.37 9.56
CA ARG A 127 21.89 1.87 9.43
C ARG A 127 22.89 2.93 9.87
N ALA A 128 22.68 4.18 9.46
CA ALA A 128 23.55 5.30 9.82
C ALA A 128 23.48 5.64 11.33
N ALA A 129 22.30 5.50 11.94
CA ALA A 129 22.09 5.75 13.37
C ALA A 129 22.62 4.64 14.29
N GLY A 130 23.08 3.51 13.73
CA GLY A 130 23.63 2.40 14.53
C GLY A 130 22.57 1.68 15.37
N VAL A 131 21.32 1.61 14.88
CA VAL A 131 20.21 0.91 15.54
C VAL A 131 20.62 -0.53 15.93
N ALA A 132 20.31 -0.94 17.16
CA ALA A 132 20.72 -2.23 17.71
C ALA A 132 20.22 -3.40 16.86
N PRO A 133 21.01 -4.47 16.65
CA PRO A 133 20.60 -5.63 15.85
C PRO A 133 19.25 -6.25 16.28
N GLN A 134 18.93 -6.21 17.57
CA GLN A 134 17.66 -6.68 18.12
C GLN A 134 16.46 -5.90 17.58
N GLU A 135 16.60 -4.60 17.31
CA GLU A 135 15.53 -3.74 16.78
C GLU A 135 15.30 -3.91 15.27
N TRP A 136 16.32 -4.39 14.56
CA TRP A 136 16.24 -4.65 13.13
C TRP A 136 15.44 -5.90 12.81
N TRP A 137 15.43 -6.86 13.72
CA TRP A 137 15.06 -8.26 13.47
C TRP A 137 15.86 -8.93 12.33
N PHE A 138 16.78 -8.21 11.66
CA PHE A 138 17.76 -8.79 10.73
C PHE A 138 18.81 -9.56 11.52
N GLY A 139 19.05 -10.81 11.14
CA GLY A 139 19.91 -11.73 11.89
C GLY A 139 19.15 -12.55 12.95
N THR A 140 18.01 -12.05 13.44
CA THR A 140 17.06 -12.82 14.27
C THR A 140 16.06 -13.57 13.39
N LEU A 141 15.51 -12.90 12.39
CA LEU A 141 14.67 -13.48 11.35
C LEU A 141 15.45 -13.61 10.04
N PRO A 142 15.06 -14.55 9.16
CA PRO A 142 15.51 -14.53 7.79
C PRO A 142 15.19 -13.20 7.10
N ASP A 143 16.14 -12.65 6.34
CA ASP A 143 16.00 -11.35 5.65
C ASP A 143 14.72 -11.24 4.81
N TRP A 144 14.30 -12.33 4.17
CA TRP A 144 13.09 -12.34 3.35
C TRP A 144 11.82 -12.06 4.16
N GLN A 145 11.78 -12.44 5.45
CA GLN A 145 10.64 -12.15 6.32
C GLN A 145 10.57 -10.66 6.61
N VAL A 146 11.71 -10.07 7.01
CA VAL A 146 11.79 -8.64 7.30
C VAL A 146 11.45 -7.81 6.07
N TRP A 147 12.03 -8.13 4.91
CA TRP A 147 11.70 -7.45 3.65
C TRP A 147 10.25 -7.63 3.24
N SER A 148 9.65 -8.80 3.49
CA SER A 148 8.23 -9.01 3.20
C SER A 148 7.34 -8.07 4.02
N ILE A 149 7.66 -7.88 5.31
CA ILE A 149 6.96 -6.92 6.18
C ILE A 149 7.14 -5.51 5.64
N LEU A 150 8.38 -5.07 5.42
CA LEU A 150 8.69 -3.70 4.97
C LEU A 150 8.03 -3.37 3.62
N LEU A 151 8.02 -4.32 2.68
CA LEU A 151 7.38 -4.16 1.37
C LEU A 151 5.85 -4.12 1.48
N ALA A 152 5.26 -4.98 2.31
CA ALA A 152 3.82 -5.03 2.51
C ALA A 152 3.30 -3.73 3.16
N THR A 153 3.94 -3.29 4.24
CA THR A 153 3.48 -2.13 5.04
C THR A 153 3.92 -0.78 4.46
N GLY A 154 4.89 -0.75 3.55
CA GLY A 154 5.34 0.48 2.87
C GLY A 154 4.80 0.61 1.45
N PRO A 155 5.58 0.21 0.42
CA PRO A 155 5.24 0.45 -0.98
C PRO A 155 3.95 -0.22 -1.44
N VAL A 156 3.67 -1.47 -1.03
CA VAL A 156 2.44 -2.16 -1.43
C VAL A 156 1.21 -1.53 -0.79
N ALA A 157 1.29 -1.12 0.48
CA ALA A 157 0.24 -0.35 1.13
C ALA A 157 -0.01 1.00 0.41
N CYS A 158 1.04 1.70 -0.03
CA CYS A 158 0.91 2.93 -0.82
C CYS A 158 0.24 2.68 -2.18
N LEU A 159 0.61 1.59 -2.87
CA LEU A 159 -0.05 1.14 -4.11
C LEU A 159 -1.53 0.86 -3.86
N GLY A 160 -1.84 0.13 -2.79
CA GLY A 160 -3.20 -0.23 -2.40
C GLY A 160 -4.07 0.99 -2.15
N GLY A 161 -3.54 2.02 -1.47
CA GLY A 161 -4.22 3.31 -1.29
C GLY A 161 -4.62 3.95 -2.62
N GLY A 162 -3.67 4.06 -3.56
CA GLY A 162 -3.93 4.60 -4.90
C GLY A 162 -4.98 3.79 -5.67
N LEU A 163 -4.84 2.47 -5.73
CA LEU A 163 -5.77 1.60 -6.46
C LEU A 163 -7.16 1.56 -5.84
N LEU A 164 -7.26 1.61 -4.51
CA LEU A 164 -8.53 1.76 -3.82
C LEU A 164 -9.18 3.10 -4.12
N GLY A 165 -8.40 4.15 -4.32
CA GLY A 165 -8.87 5.45 -4.78
C GLY A 165 -9.43 5.39 -6.21
N VAL A 166 -8.76 4.68 -7.11
CA VAL A 166 -9.28 4.41 -8.47
C VAL A 166 -10.62 3.68 -8.41
N LEU A 167 -10.71 2.60 -7.63
CA LEU A 167 -11.93 1.84 -7.42
C LEU A 167 -13.06 2.72 -6.84
N THR A 168 -12.74 3.50 -5.81
CA THR A 168 -13.66 4.43 -5.16
C THR A 168 -14.18 5.48 -6.13
N GLY A 169 -13.30 6.04 -6.96
CA GLY A 169 -13.66 7.03 -7.97
C GLY A 169 -14.67 6.52 -8.99
N ARG A 170 -14.57 5.23 -9.37
CA ARG A 170 -15.47 4.59 -10.33
C ARG A 170 -16.81 4.16 -9.74
N TRP A 171 -16.79 3.59 -8.54
CA TRP A 171 -17.99 2.91 -8.01
C TRP A 171 -18.82 3.78 -7.07
N LEU A 172 -18.22 4.75 -6.39
CA LEU A 172 -18.92 5.59 -5.41
C LEU A 172 -19.08 7.01 -5.96
N HIS A 173 -20.32 7.47 -6.10
CA HIS A 173 -20.64 8.73 -6.78
C HIS A 173 -20.98 9.90 -5.85
N PHE A 174 -21.02 9.70 -4.54
CA PHE A 174 -21.41 10.75 -3.59
C PHE A 174 -20.23 11.66 -3.20
N PRO A 175 -20.50 12.93 -2.82
CA PRO A 175 -19.48 13.85 -2.32
C PRO A 175 -18.85 13.31 -1.03
N GLY A 176 -17.52 13.28 -0.97
CA GLY A 176 -16.79 12.77 0.21
C GLY A 176 -16.59 11.26 0.27
N ALA A 177 -16.96 10.48 -0.75
CA ALA A 177 -16.76 9.02 -0.72
C ALA A 177 -15.31 8.59 -0.45
N ALA A 178 -14.33 9.29 -1.03
CA ALA A 178 -12.92 9.04 -0.75
C ALA A 178 -12.58 9.20 0.75
N SER A 179 -13.14 10.21 1.41
CA SER A 179 -12.95 10.42 2.85
C SER A 179 -13.61 9.31 3.69
N VAL A 180 -14.81 8.86 3.29
CA VAL A 180 -15.48 7.74 3.95
C VAL A 180 -14.66 6.46 3.83
N VAL A 181 -14.12 6.17 2.64
CA VAL A 181 -13.25 5.01 2.43
C VAL A 181 -11.96 5.12 3.23
N VAL A 182 -11.35 6.31 3.31
CA VAL A 182 -10.18 6.57 4.17
C VAL A 182 -10.48 6.23 5.63
N VAL A 183 -11.58 6.75 6.17
CA VAL A 183 -12.00 6.48 7.56
C VAL A 183 -12.28 4.99 7.75
N ALA A 184 -12.98 4.35 6.81
CA ALA A 184 -13.29 2.92 6.88
C ALA A 184 -12.02 2.06 6.91
N VAL A 185 -11.03 2.33 6.05
CA VAL A 185 -9.76 1.59 6.04
C VAL A 185 -9.00 1.77 7.35
N VAL A 186 -8.96 2.99 7.90
CA VAL A 186 -8.33 3.24 9.21
C VAL A 186 -9.05 2.43 10.30
N LEU A 187 -10.37 2.57 10.42
CA LEU A 187 -11.16 1.88 11.44
C LEU A 187 -11.04 0.36 11.34
N VAL A 188 -11.12 -0.21 10.13
CA VAL A 188 -10.95 -1.64 9.88
C VAL A 188 -9.55 -2.10 10.30
N SER A 189 -8.51 -1.34 9.95
CA SER A 189 -7.13 -1.69 10.30
C SER A 189 -6.90 -1.65 11.80
N PHE A 190 -7.40 -0.64 12.49
CA PHE A 190 -7.30 -0.52 13.94
C PHE A 190 -8.10 -1.61 14.67
N ALA A 191 -9.37 -1.79 14.30
CA ALA A 191 -10.26 -2.76 14.94
C ALA A 191 -9.81 -4.20 14.70
N GLY A 192 -9.25 -4.50 13.53
CA GLY A 192 -8.76 -5.85 13.21
C GLY A 192 -7.33 -6.13 13.68
N SER A 193 -6.52 -5.09 13.96
CA SER A 193 -5.14 -5.28 14.43
C SER A 193 -5.01 -5.25 15.94
N VAL A 194 -5.48 -4.17 16.59
CA VAL A 194 -5.11 -3.86 17.98
C VAL A 194 -5.63 -4.90 18.99
N PRO A 195 -6.93 -5.31 18.96
CA PRO A 195 -7.46 -6.23 19.97
C PRO A 195 -6.88 -7.65 19.88
N ILE A 196 -6.35 -8.01 18.71
CA ILE A 196 -5.96 -9.39 18.37
C ILE A 196 -4.44 -9.55 18.45
N ALA A 197 -3.66 -8.47 18.24
CA ALA A 197 -2.20 -8.54 18.12
C ALA A 197 -1.50 -9.22 19.30
N GLN A 198 -1.99 -9.04 20.53
CA GLN A 198 -1.37 -9.60 21.74
C GLN A 198 -2.04 -10.89 22.26
N GLY A 199 -3.04 -11.41 21.55
CA GLY A 199 -3.75 -12.63 21.94
C GLY A 199 -3.08 -13.92 21.43
N GLU A 200 -3.59 -15.06 21.89
CA GLU A 200 -3.19 -16.43 21.45
C GLU A 200 -3.47 -16.70 19.97
N HIS A 201 -4.27 -15.85 19.32
CA HIS A 201 -4.64 -15.95 17.91
C HIS A 201 -4.23 -14.68 17.13
N SER A 202 -3.04 -14.16 17.40
CA SER A 202 -2.57 -12.90 16.81
C SER A 202 -2.49 -12.96 15.28
N GLU A 203 -2.26 -14.14 14.69
CA GLU A 203 -2.26 -14.43 13.26
C GLU A 203 -3.55 -14.01 12.57
N LEU A 204 -4.69 -14.03 13.27
CA LEU A 204 -5.97 -13.64 12.69
C LEU A 204 -5.95 -12.19 12.22
N ARG A 205 -5.18 -11.29 12.84
CA ARG A 205 -5.08 -9.88 12.44
C ARG A 205 -4.68 -9.66 10.97
N LEU A 206 -4.05 -10.65 10.33
CA LEU A 206 -3.52 -10.55 8.97
C LEU A 206 -4.59 -10.34 7.88
N TRP A 207 -5.88 -10.43 8.23
CA TRP A 207 -6.99 -10.11 7.32
C TRP A 207 -7.06 -8.61 6.97
N VAL A 208 -6.58 -7.73 7.85
CA VAL A 208 -6.60 -6.28 7.60
C VAL A 208 -5.53 -5.88 6.56
N PRO A 209 -5.72 -4.76 5.84
CA PRO A 209 -4.74 -4.31 4.85
C PRO A 209 -3.42 -3.84 5.48
N TRP A 210 -3.44 -3.40 6.74
CA TRP A 210 -2.27 -2.92 7.48
C TRP A 210 -2.17 -3.60 8.85
N PRO A 211 -1.81 -4.89 8.90
CA PRO A 211 -1.62 -5.54 10.18
C PRO A 211 -0.39 -4.96 10.86
N MET A 212 -0.52 -4.72 12.16
CA MET A 212 0.64 -4.43 13.00
C MET A 212 1.47 -5.71 13.12
N TRP A 213 2.73 -5.68 12.69
CA TRP A 213 3.65 -6.83 12.80
C TRP A 213 4.48 -6.83 14.08
N HIS A 214 4.51 -5.70 14.78
CA HIS A 214 5.46 -5.45 15.84
C HIS A 214 4.82 -4.56 16.92
N SER A 215 5.07 -4.82 18.21
CA SER A 215 4.50 -4.06 19.34
C SER A 215 5.06 -2.64 19.48
N GLY A 216 6.18 -2.37 18.82
CA GLY A 216 7.09 -1.32 19.22
C GLY A 216 7.91 -1.75 20.44
N THR A 217 8.78 -0.87 20.92
CA THR A 217 9.52 -1.15 22.15
C THR A 217 8.64 -1.02 23.39
N LEU A 218 8.62 -2.09 24.19
CA LEU A 218 7.89 -2.18 25.45
C LEU A 218 8.67 -1.50 26.60
N LEU A 219 7.99 -1.31 27.73
CA LEU A 219 8.55 -0.62 28.91
C LEU A 219 9.75 -1.35 29.54
N ASP A 220 9.85 -2.66 29.34
CA ASP A 220 10.95 -3.50 29.80
C ASP A 220 12.12 -3.55 28.80
N GLY A 221 12.06 -2.75 27.73
CA GLY A 221 13.08 -2.71 26.69
C GLY A 221 13.03 -3.89 25.71
N THR A 222 12.01 -4.75 25.78
CA THR A 222 11.79 -5.84 24.82
C THR A 222 10.88 -5.41 23.67
N GLN A 223 10.82 -6.24 22.64
CA GLN A 223 9.98 -6.05 21.48
C GLN A 223 9.25 -7.35 21.13
N SER A 224 7.97 -7.28 20.78
CA SER A 224 7.21 -8.44 20.31
C SER A 224 6.97 -8.37 18.81
N LEU A 225 7.39 -9.41 18.09
CA LEU A 225 7.00 -9.68 16.72
C LEU A 225 5.77 -10.60 16.73
N TYR A 226 4.71 -10.19 16.06
CA TYR A 226 3.45 -10.94 16.07
C TYR A 226 3.43 -12.09 15.05
N ALA A 227 2.68 -13.15 15.37
CA ALA A 227 2.63 -14.42 14.63
C ALA A 227 2.20 -14.30 13.14
N GLY A 228 2.50 -15.33 12.36
CA GLY A 228 2.09 -15.51 10.96
C GLY A 228 3.21 -15.39 9.92
N ASN A 229 2.84 -15.51 8.65
CA ASN A 229 3.77 -15.54 7.52
C ASN A 229 3.74 -14.21 6.73
N PRO A 230 4.82 -13.40 6.80
CA PRO A 230 4.85 -12.10 6.16
C PRO A 230 4.91 -12.16 4.63
N LEU A 231 5.52 -13.20 4.05
CA LEU A 231 5.58 -13.35 2.59
C LEU A 231 4.20 -13.70 2.02
N ALA A 232 3.47 -14.58 2.70
CA ALA A 232 2.11 -14.92 2.32
C ALA A 232 1.17 -13.70 2.46
N HIS A 233 1.32 -12.92 3.53
CA HIS A 233 0.58 -11.66 3.69
C HIS A 233 0.92 -10.62 2.60
N LEU A 234 2.20 -10.49 2.22
CA LEU A 234 2.60 -9.65 1.06
C LEU A 234 1.88 -10.10 -0.22
N GLY A 235 1.81 -11.41 -0.47
CA GLY A 235 1.05 -11.99 -1.58
C GLY A 235 -0.44 -11.64 -1.52
N TYR A 236 -1.05 -11.71 -0.34
CA TYR A 236 -2.43 -11.30 -0.11
C TYR A 236 -2.65 -9.81 -0.44
N ALA A 237 -1.79 -8.91 0.07
CA ALA A 237 -1.89 -7.47 -0.19
C ALA A 237 -1.73 -7.13 -1.69
N LEU A 238 -0.82 -7.81 -2.40
CA LEU A 238 -0.68 -7.67 -3.85
C LEU A 238 -1.93 -8.16 -4.61
N CYS A 239 -2.56 -9.24 -4.15
CA CYS A 239 -3.82 -9.70 -4.73
C CYS A 239 -4.96 -8.70 -4.49
N LEU A 240 -5.05 -8.08 -3.31
CA LEU A 240 -6.01 -6.99 -3.06
C LEU A 240 -5.78 -5.79 -3.99
N CYS A 241 -4.53 -5.40 -4.20
CA CYS A 241 -4.16 -4.35 -5.15
C CYS A 241 -4.63 -4.70 -6.57
N ALA A 242 -4.31 -5.91 -7.05
CA ALA A 242 -4.73 -6.38 -8.36
C ALA A 242 -6.27 -6.45 -8.48
N ALA A 243 -6.97 -6.94 -7.45
CA ALA A 243 -8.41 -7.00 -7.43
C ALA A 243 -9.03 -5.60 -7.53
N ALA A 244 -8.52 -4.61 -6.78
CA ALA A 244 -9.00 -3.23 -6.86
C ALA A 244 -8.86 -2.66 -8.29
N ALA A 245 -7.71 -2.87 -8.94
CA ALA A 245 -7.48 -2.44 -10.32
C ALA A 245 -8.43 -3.13 -11.31
N LEU A 246 -8.56 -4.46 -11.24
CA LEU A 246 -9.39 -5.25 -12.15
C LEU A 246 -10.88 -4.94 -11.98
N VAL A 247 -11.36 -4.79 -10.74
CA VAL A 247 -12.76 -4.45 -10.45
C VAL A 247 -13.07 -3.00 -10.86
N ALA A 248 -12.10 -2.09 -10.76
CA ALA A 248 -12.26 -0.74 -11.31
C ALA A 248 -12.40 -0.78 -12.84
N ILE A 249 -11.59 -1.59 -13.54
CA ILE A 249 -11.69 -1.77 -15.00
C ILE A 249 -13.02 -2.47 -15.37
N TRP A 250 -13.48 -3.41 -14.56
CA TRP A 250 -14.75 -4.13 -14.74
C TRP A 250 -15.99 -3.23 -14.75
N HIS A 251 -15.87 -2.01 -14.22
CA HIS A 251 -16.94 -1.02 -14.25
C HIS A 251 -17.41 -0.75 -15.68
N ASP A 252 -16.47 -0.57 -16.62
CA ASP A 252 -16.74 -0.37 -18.04
C ASP A 252 -17.39 -1.60 -18.66
N ARG A 253 -18.60 -1.44 -19.21
CA ARG A 253 -19.36 -2.52 -19.84
C ARG A 253 -18.61 -3.14 -21.02
N THR A 254 -17.82 -2.37 -21.75
CA THR A 254 -17.05 -2.85 -22.90
C THR A 254 -15.89 -3.76 -22.50
N ALA A 255 -15.38 -3.64 -21.28
CA ALA A 255 -14.31 -4.47 -20.74
C ALA A 255 -14.78 -5.77 -20.07
N ARG A 256 -16.10 -6.01 -19.97
CA ARG A 256 -16.69 -7.16 -19.27
C ARG A 256 -16.57 -8.49 -20.03
N THR A 257 -15.33 -8.85 -20.36
CA THR A 257 -14.98 -10.11 -21.02
C THR A 257 -14.97 -11.27 -20.02
N THR A 258 -15.16 -12.49 -20.52
CA THR A 258 -15.02 -13.71 -19.71
C THR A 258 -13.62 -13.83 -19.11
N GLY A 259 -12.58 -13.43 -19.86
CA GLY A 259 -11.20 -13.43 -19.38
C GLY A 259 -11.00 -12.54 -18.16
N LEU A 260 -11.55 -11.32 -18.17
CA LEU A 260 -11.44 -10.41 -17.02
C LEU A 260 -12.22 -10.94 -15.79
N ARG A 261 -13.37 -11.61 -15.96
CA ARG A 261 -14.06 -12.30 -14.84
C ARG A 261 -13.19 -13.38 -14.22
N ILE A 262 -12.59 -14.22 -15.06
CA ILE A 262 -11.71 -15.29 -14.61
C ILE A 262 -10.50 -14.70 -13.88
N ALA A 263 -9.90 -13.62 -14.41
CA ALA A 263 -8.78 -12.95 -13.76
C ALA A 263 -9.16 -12.40 -12.37
N ILE A 264 -10.32 -11.74 -12.23
CA ILE A 264 -10.82 -11.27 -10.94
C ILE A 264 -11.02 -12.45 -9.98
N GLY A 265 -11.71 -13.51 -10.43
CA GLY A 265 -11.94 -14.71 -9.62
C GLY A 265 -10.64 -15.38 -9.18
N ALA A 266 -9.69 -15.54 -10.09
CA ALA A 266 -8.38 -16.13 -9.81
C ALA A 266 -7.60 -15.29 -8.78
N VAL A 267 -7.55 -13.97 -8.94
CA VAL A 267 -6.87 -13.07 -8.00
C VAL A 267 -7.51 -13.14 -6.61
N VAL A 268 -8.84 -13.20 -6.53
CA VAL A 268 -9.54 -13.35 -5.23
C VAL A 268 -9.21 -14.69 -4.58
N VAL A 269 -9.26 -15.80 -5.33
CA VAL A 269 -8.94 -17.14 -4.82
C VAL A 269 -7.49 -17.22 -4.35
N VAL A 270 -6.54 -16.71 -5.14
CA VAL A 270 -5.11 -16.67 -4.77
C VAL A 270 -4.91 -15.76 -3.55
N GLY A 271 -5.58 -14.61 -3.49
CA GLY A 271 -5.54 -13.73 -2.32
C GLY A 271 -6.02 -14.42 -1.05
N LEU A 272 -7.14 -15.14 -1.10
CA LEU A 272 -7.64 -15.91 0.04
C LEU A 272 -6.69 -17.04 0.43
N ALA A 273 -6.10 -17.75 -0.54
CA ALA A 273 -5.09 -18.76 -0.26
C ALA A 273 -3.85 -18.16 0.43
N CYS A 274 -3.36 -17.03 -0.06
CA CYS A 274 -2.27 -16.27 0.56
C CYS A 274 -2.62 -15.80 1.98
N LEU A 275 -3.87 -15.38 2.23
CA LEU A 275 -4.33 -15.00 3.56
C LEU A 275 -4.34 -16.21 4.52
N VAL A 276 -4.90 -17.34 4.08
CA VAL A 276 -4.92 -18.58 4.87
C VAL A 276 -3.50 -19.05 5.16
N LEU A 277 -2.60 -19.02 4.17
CA LEU A 277 -1.18 -19.32 4.38
C LEU A 277 -0.53 -18.31 5.33
N GLY A 278 -0.88 -17.04 5.25
CA GLY A 278 -0.48 -15.98 6.17
C GLY A 278 -0.81 -16.31 7.62
N MET A 279 -2.02 -16.80 7.85
CA MET A 279 -2.53 -17.16 9.18
C MET A 279 -2.01 -18.50 9.69
N THR A 280 -1.81 -19.48 8.80
CA THR A 280 -1.53 -20.88 9.20
C THR A 280 -0.07 -21.29 9.12
N THR A 281 0.78 -20.45 8.54
CA THR A 281 2.23 -20.71 8.39
C THR A 281 3.06 -19.55 8.95
N GLY A 282 4.38 -19.71 8.99
CA GLY A 282 5.29 -18.71 9.54
C GLY A 282 5.52 -18.91 11.02
N ASN A 283 5.64 -17.82 11.78
CA ASN A 283 5.83 -17.92 13.23
C ASN A 283 4.51 -18.32 13.88
N ALA A 284 4.50 -19.44 14.61
CA ALA A 284 3.29 -19.95 15.27
C ALA A 284 2.88 -19.07 16.45
N ASP A 285 3.86 -18.55 17.19
CA ASP A 285 3.66 -17.72 18.37
C ASP A 285 4.30 -16.34 18.17
N ASN A 286 3.87 -15.39 19.00
CA ASN A 286 4.53 -14.09 19.11
C ASN A 286 5.97 -14.30 19.62
N LEU A 287 6.95 -13.75 18.91
CA LEU A 287 8.35 -13.82 19.30
C LEU A 287 8.69 -12.57 20.11
N VAL A 288 9.38 -12.75 21.24
CA VAL A 288 9.85 -11.64 22.08
C VAL A 288 11.36 -11.53 21.92
N SER A 289 11.86 -10.32 21.66
CA SER A 289 13.29 -10.05 21.58
C SER A 289 13.92 -10.09 22.97
N ASP A 290 15.23 -10.33 23.03
CA ASP A 290 16.00 -9.98 24.21
C ASP A 290 15.88 -8.47 24.51
N PRO A 291 16.05 -8.05 25.78
CA PRO A 291 16.06 -6.63 26.14
C PRO A 291 17.12 -5.87 25.36
N ILE A 292 16.74 -4.71 24.82
CA ILE A 292 17.64 -3.88 24.04
C ILE A 292 18.71 -3.29 24.98
N PRO A 293 20.03 -3.51 24.74
CA PRO A 293 21.10 -3.31 25.72
C PRO A 293 21.20 -1.92 26.37
N PHE A 294 20.73 -0.88 25.68
CA PHE A 294 20.77 0.50 26.16
C PHE A 294 19.46 0.97 26.81
N ARG A 295 18.50 0.06 27.02
CA ARG A 295 17.18 0.36 27.61
C ARG A 295 16.94 -0.29 28.97
N ILE A 296 17.95 -0.93 29.55
CA ILE A 296 17.91 -1.47 30.91
C ILE A 296 18.44 -0.39 31.85
N GLY A 297 17.53 0.41 32.42
CA GLY A 297 17.79 1.42 33.45
C GLY A 297 16.98 1.13 34.69
#